data_AF-A0A1X1EJW3-F1
#
_entry.id   AF-A0A1X1EJW3-F1
#
_cell.length_a   1.000
_cell.length_b   1.000
_cell.length_c   1.000
_cell.angle_alpha   90.00
_cell.angle_beta   90.00
_cell.angle_gamma   90.00
#
_symmetry.space_group_name_H-M   'P 1'
#
loop_
_entity.id
_entity.type
_entity.pdbx_description
1 polymer ?
#
loop_
_entity_poly.entity_id
_entity_poly.type
_entity_poly.pdbx_seq_one_letter_code
_entity_poly.pdbx_strand_id
1 'polypeptide(L)'
;MLSLRVPSSSFITAPPTAAPATTRPGQLSTSIATVKQSHHHFGQKHGTAALNALKTQYKTHWREILATGNPVNQVERLLLTLSAKQVRQLTAKGVYQFLQGKINVGLPSVESALTVLRSHVSREHQTLINTTWEKLHCQNEKIGKYSLAMRLQKELGHLELRPAQFRRALLGADDIPDITILSQASVALNIDVKEEEVEWVLQNLQSLRHQYHCQMDLLVALQSLPDYHEMTAMKLFVVMELAEEKMSLPLVKLSQSAFKASPTEEQQQWFDRNWTSSATGTKCDQLINLLCQEPAPAMAVADLWRLLFNARVSMSMSLVRNALKFIVHLKEMVQIHWHMVCPTGNMTQLKQLGMMLFSLKNSNIRPAQALSALKIAGLPAADAELKGLCLSAYKSILLIEELNWIRRVWPPLSMLDVSQQQQLQLLRQQGCPKGMTAARLLRLLWEIGEDISFHDLSAAYGNADVRTP
;
A
#
# COMPACT_ATOMS: atom_id res chain seq x y z
N MET A 1 8.35 31.18 -45.66
CA MET A 1 9.17 32.39 -45.38
C MET A 1 8.23 33.51 -44.90
N LEU A 2 8.77 34.55 -44.23
CA LEU A 2 8.05 35.55 -43.40
C LEU A 2 7.61 34.92 -42.05
N SER A 3 8.14 35.22 -40.84
CA SER A 3 8.96 36.32 -40.25
C SER A 3 8.18 37.48 -39.62
N LEU A 4 8.74 38.03 -38.52
CA LEU A 4 8.30 39.17 -37.68
C LEU A 4 7.19 38.79 -36.64
N ARG A 5 7.17 39.28 -35.37
CA ARG A 5 8.02 40.26 -34.65
C ARG A 5 7.87 40.15 -33.10
N VAL A 6 8.72 40.90 -32.39
CA VAL A 6 8.96 40.99 -30.92
C VAL A 6 9.20 42.51 -30.63
N PRO A 7 8.87 43.17 -29.46
CA PRO A 7 9.25 42.73 -28.09
C PRO A 7 8.44 43.19 -26.83
N SER A 8 8.83 42.61 -25.68
CA SER A 8 9.05 43.17 -24.31
C SER A 8 8.15 44.23 -23.64
N SER A 9 7.83 43.96 -22.35
CA SER A 9 8.05 44.85 -21.18
C SER A 9 7.89 44.00 -19.89
N SER A 10 8.92 43.67 -19.11
CA SER A 10 9.70 44.50 -18.17
C SER A 10 8.90 45.01 -16.97
N PHE A 11 9.20 44.51 -15.75
CA PHE A 11 9.46 45.33 -14.55
C PHE A 11 10.26 44.54 -13.48
N ILE A 12 11.05 45.28 -12.70
CA ILE A 12 12.09 44.85 -11.75
C ILE A 12 11.47 44.99 -10.32
N THR A 13 11.76 44.17 -9.30
CA THR A 13 12.89 44.27 -8.34
C THR A 13 12.75 43.18 -7.26
N ALA A 14 13.84 42.79 -6.58
CA ALA A 14 13.88 41.77 -5.53
C ALA A 14 13.91 42.36 -4.07
N PRO A 15 14.50 41.71 -3.02
CA PRO A 15 13.85 41.23 -1.78
C PRO A 15 14.22 42.14 -0.54
N PRO A 16 14.18 41.76 0.78
CA PRO A 16 13.94 40.46 1.44
C PRO A 16 13.22 40.42 2.85
N THR A 17 13.09 39.18 3.38
CA THR A 17 13.14 38.76 4.82
C THR A 17 12.02 39.02 5.87
N ALA A 18 11.96 38.05 6.80
CA ALA A 18 11.45 38.08 8.19
C ALA A 18 9.95 37.79 8.48
N ALA A 19 9.75 36.97 9.52
CA ALA A 19 8.49 36.69 10.23
C ALA A 19 8.72 37.06 11.74
N PRO A 20 7.79 36.81 12.69
CA PRO A 20 6.33 36.60 12.62
C PRO A 20 5.54 37.59 13.53
N ALA A 21 4.22 37.79 13.33
CA ALA A 21 3.34 38.28 14.41
C ALA A 21 1.82 38.08 14.15
N THR A 22 1.15 37.88 15.28
CA THR A 22 -0.27 37.71 15.65
C THR A 22 -1.37 38.60 15.04
N THR A 23 -2.62 38.22 15.41
CA THR A 23 -3.88 38.99 15.44
C THR A 23 -4.60 39.29 14.13
N ARG A 24 -5.78 38.64 13.96
CA ARG A 24 -6.94 39.25 13.31
C ARG A 24 -8.21 38.96 14.13
N PRO A 25 -8.95 39.98 14.60
CA PRO A 25 -10.16 39.79 15.40
C PRO A 25 -11.39 39.52 14.53
N GLY A 26 -12.38 38.82 15.09
CA GLY A 26 -13.61 38.46 14.36
C GLY A 26 -14.63 37.65 15.16
N GLN A 27 -14.71 37.83 16.49
CA GLN A 27 -15.77 37.23 17.30
C GLN A 27 -17.03 38.09 17.27
N LEU A 28 -18.07 37.63 16.58
CA LEU A 28 -19.44 38.07 16.82
C LEU A 28 -20.09 37.13 17.84
N SER A 29 -20.06 37.56 19.10
CA SER A 29 -20.68 36.84 20.21
C SER A 29 -22.18 37.12 20.28
N THR A 30 -23.01 36.24 19.73
CA THR A 30 -24.44 36.20 20.05
C THR A 30 -24.73 35.03 20.98
N SER A 31 -25.07 35.36 22.23
CA SER A 31 -25.51 34.43 23.27
C SER A 31 -26.67 33.56 22.77
N ILE A 32 -26.44 32.25 22.66
CA ILE A 32 -27.53 31.28 22.53
C ILE A 32 -28.09 31.07 23.93
N ALA A 33 -29.25 31.66 24.18
CA ALA A 33 -30.02 31.44 25.39
C ALA A 33 -30.24 29.94 25.64
N THR A 34 -30.25 29.55 26.91
CA THR A 34 -30.37 28.17 27.39
C THR A 34 -31.58 27.46 26.79
N VAL A 35 -31.33 26.68 25.73
CA VAL A 35 -32.30 25.72 25.19
C VAL A 35 -32.52 24.67 26.28
N LYS A 36 -33.72 24.67 26.88
CA LYS A 36 -34.17 23.61 27.79
C LYS A 36 -34.08 22.27 27.05
N GLN A 37 -33.06 21.47 27.34
CA GLN A 37 -33.01 20.09 26.88
C GLN A 37 -34.15 19.31 27.53
N SER A 38 -35.21 19.05 26.76
CA SER A 38 -36.20 18.05 27.10
C SER A 38 -35.55 16.67 27.09
N HIS A 39 -35.03 16.25 28.23
CA HIS A 39 -34.48 14.92 28.46
C HIS A 39 -35.59 13.85 28.31
N HIS A 40 -35.87 13.43 27.07
CA HIS A 40 -36.68 12.25 26.78
C HIS A 40 -35.95 10.96 27.22
N HIS A 41 -35.97 10.67 28.52
CA HIS A 41 -35.40 9.46 29.13
C HIS A 41 -36.11 8.14 28.75
N PHE A 42 -37.14 8.19 27.90
CA PHE A 42 -37.90 7.01 27.46
C PHE A 42 -37.13 6.05 26.53
N GLY A 43 -36.00 6.47 25.93
CA GLY A 43 -35.24 5.61 25.01
C GLY A 43 -34.18 4.70 25.66
N GLN A 44 -33.49 5.17 26.71
CA GLN A 44 -32.26 4.52 27.19
C GLN A 44 -32.50 3.16 27.86
N LYS A 45 -33.54 3.02 28.70
CA LYS A 45 -33.85 1.77 29.40
C LYS A 45 -34.23 0.61 28.47
N HIS A 46 -34.74 0.92 27.27
CA HIS A 46 -35.11 -0.11 26.29
C HIS A 46 -33.93 -0.57 25.44
N GLY A 47 -33.03 0.35 25.07
CA GLY A 47 -31.78 0.00 24.36
C GLY A 47 -30.87 -0.91 25.19
N THR A 48 -30.78 -0.70 26.51
CA THR A 48 -29.97 -1.57 27.39
C THR A 48 -30.54 -2.98 27.54
N ALA A 49 -31.87 -3.14 27.59
CA ALA A 49 -32.53 -4.44 27.62
C ALA A 49 -32.29 -5.23 26.32
N ALA A 50 -32.41 -4.58 25.15
CA ALA A 50 -32.12 -5.20 23.86
C ALA A 50 -30.63 -5.57 23.72
N LEU A 51 -29.71 -4.74 24.21
CA LEU A 51 -28.28 -5.03 24.21
C LEU A 51 -27.91 -6.18 25.16
N ASN A 52 -28.59 -6.31 26.30
CA ASN A 52 -28.40 -7.44 27.20
C ASN A 52 -28.97 -8.74 26.62
N ALA A 53 -30.11 -8.69 25.91
CA ALA A 53 -30.59 -9.83 25.15
C ALA A 53 -29.58 -10.28 24.07
N LEU A 54 -28.97 -9.33 23.34
CA LEU A 54 -27.90 -9.64 22.37
C LEU A 54 -26.68 -10.30 23.04
N LYS A 55 -26.25 -9.84 24.22
CA LYS A 55 -25.17 -10.48 24.99
C LYS A 55 -25.50 -11.93 25.37
N THR A 56 -26.74 -12.20 25.75
CA THR A 56 -27.22 -13.55 26.06
C THR A 56 -27.23 -14.42 24.81
N GLN A 57 -27.86 -13.96 23.72
CA GLN A 57 -27.93 -14.73 22.47
C GLN A 57 -26.55 -15.02 21.87
N TYR A 58 -25.60 -14.10 22.00
CA TYR A 58 -24.20 -14.34 21.65
C TYR A 58 -23.59 -15.47 22.48
N LYS A 59 -23.82 -15.53 23.80
CA LYS A 59 -23.30 -16.64 24.62
C LYS A 59 -23.91 -17.99 24.23
N THR A 60 -25.18 -18.01 23.83
CA THR A 60 -25.90 -19.25 23.47
C THR A 60 -25.52 -19.76 22.07
N HIS A 61 -25.69 -18.95 21.03
CA HIS A 61 -25.69 -19.41 19.64
C HIS A 61 -24.41 -19.10 18.86
N TRP A 62 -23.46 -18.34 19.41
CA TRP A 62 -22.31 -17.87 18.62
C TRP A 62 -21.42 -19.00 18.07
N ARG A 63 -21.29 -20.11 18.79
CA ARG A 63 -20.53 -21.29 18.31
C ARG A 63 -21.16 -21.93 17.07
N GLU A 64 -22.49 -21.96 17.01
CA GLU A 64 -23.25 -22.50 15.87
C GLU A 64 -23.14 -21.56 14.67
N ILE A 65 -23.24 -20.25 14.91
CA ILE A 65 -23.14 -19.21 13.87
C ILE A 65 -21.74 -19.16 13.24
N LEU A 66 -20.68 -19.29 14.05
CA LEU A 66 -19.28 -19.26 13.59
C LEU A 66 -18.93 -20.31 12.53
N ALA A 67 -19.64 -21.44 12.50
CA ALA A 67 -19.41 -22.50 11.52
C ALA A 67 -19.80 -22.09 10.07
N THR A 68 -20.43 -20.92 9.86
CA THR A 68 -21.03 -20.54 8.58
C THR A 68 -20.81 -19.08 8.18
N GLY A 69 -20.37 -18.86 6.93
CA GLY A 69 -20.50 -17.59 6.21
C GLY A 69 -19.52 -16.46 6.60
N ASN A 70 -19.69 -15.30 5.94
CA ASN A 70 -18.87 -14.10 6.18
C ASN A 70 -19.30 -13.34 7.46
N PRO A 71 -18.49 -12.38 7.96
CA PRO A 71 -18.78 -11.66 9.20
C PRO A 71 -20.11 -10.85 9.20
N VAL A 72 -20.58 -10.38 8.04
CA VAL A 72 -21.89 -9.71 7.91
C VAL A 72 -23.01 -10.72 8.09
N ASN A 73 -22.95 -11.87 7.41
CA ASN A 73 -23.92 -12.96 7.56
C ASN A 73 -23.98 -13.46 9.01
N GLN A 74 -22.85 -13.56 9.70
CA GLN A 74 -22.79 -13.96 11.10
C GLN A 74 -23.48 -12.94 12.02
N VAL A 75 -23.29 -11.63 11.79
CA VAL A 75 -24.00 -10.58 12.53
C VAL A 75 -25.49 -10.57 12.23
N GLU A 76 -25.90 -10.78 10.98
CA GLU A 76 -27.32 -10.92 10.60
C GLU A 76 -27.96 -12.15 11.28
N ARG A 77 -27.32 -13.32 11.24
CA ARG A 77 -27.80 -14.54 11.93
C ARG A 77 -27.88 -14.35 13.45
N LEU A 78 -26.89 -13.70 14.07
CA LEU A 78 -26.92 -13.39 15.50
C LEU A 78 -28.07 -12.44 15.85
N LEU A 79 -28.26 -11.36 15.09
CA LEU A 79 -29.32 -10.39 15.34
C LEU A 79 -30.72 -10.96 15.01
N LEU A 80 -30.83 -11.99 14.15
CA LEU A 80 -32.08 -12.69 13.82
C LEU A 80 -32.63 -13.51 15.00
N THR A 81 -31.79 -13.94 15.95
CA THR A 81 -32.23 -14.62 17.20
C THR A 81 -32.99 -13.69 18.16
N LEU A 82 -32.97 -12.38 17.92
CA LEU A 82 -33.69 -11.38 18.72
C LEU A 82 -35.10 -11.15 18.17
N SER A 83 -36.04 -10.84 19.07
CA SER A 83 -37.36 -10.39 18.66
C SER A 83 -37.29 -9.09 17.85
N ALA A 84 -38.22 -8.90 16.90
CA ALA A 84 -38.29 -7.68 16.09
C ALA A 84 -38.35 -6.38 16.92
N LYS A 85 -38.95 -6.43 18.12
CA LYS A 85 -38.97 -5.32 19.08
C LYS A 85 -37.57 -4.97 19.59
N GLN A 86 -36.76 -5.98 19.97
CA GLN A 86 -35.37 -5.79 20.41
C GLN A 86 -34.49 -5.27 19.26
N VAL A 87 -34.61 -5.82 18.05
CA VAL A 87 -33.84 -5.37 16.87
C VAL A 87 -34.12 -3.89 16.54
N ARG A 88 -35.37 -3.43 16.68
CA ARG A 88 -35.73 -2.00 16.51
C ARG A 88 -35.12 -1.09 17.59
N GLN A 89 -34.87 -1.61 18.80
CA GLN A 89 -34.36 -0.85 19.95
C GLN A 89 -32.82 -0.75 20.02
N LEU A 90 -32.10 -1.59 19.27
CA LEU A 90 -30.63 -1.53 19.18
C LEU A 90 -30.14 -0.27 18.44
N THR A 91 -28.90 0.15 18.70
CA THR A 91 -28.19 1.14 17.87
C THR A 91 -26.97 0.48 17.25
N ALA A 92 -26.60 0.87 16.03
CA ALA A 92 -25.44 0.28 15.36
C ALA A 92 -24.15 0.48 16.16
N LYS A 93 -23.97 1.68 16.74
CA LYS A 93 -22.87 1.97 17.67
C LYS A 93 -22.86 1.04 18.89
N GLY A 94 -24.01 0.80 19.52
CA GLY A 94 -24.10 -0.08 20.70
C GLY A 94 -23.82 -1.55 20.39
N VAL A 95 -24.28 -2.03 19.23
CA VAL A 95 -23.97 -3.38 18.73
C VAL A 95 -22.49 -3.49 18.36
N TYR A 96 -21.96 -2.54 17.59
CA TYR A 96 -20.55 -2.49 17.21
C TYR A 96 -19.63 -2.50 18.43
N GLN A 97 -19.87 -1.64 19.43
CA GLN A 97 -19.10 -1.61 20.68
C GLN A 97 -19.16 -2.93 21.47
N PHE A 98 -20.27 -3.68 21.39
CA PHE A 98 -20.34 -5.02 21.99
C PHE A 98 -19.54 -6.06 21.20
N LEU A 99 -19.54 -6.01 19.87
CA LEU A 99 -18.86 -6.98 19.00
C LEU A 99 -17.38 -6.67 18.78
N GLN A 100 -16.95 -5.43 19.03
CA GLN A 100 -15.56 -4.99 18.97
C GLN A 100 -14.68 -5.87 19.87
N GLY A 101 -13.58 -6.39 19.30
CA GLY A 101 -12.68 -7.34 19.97
C GLY A 101 -13.21 -8.77 20.10
N LYS A 102 -14.45 -9.06 19.66
CA LYS A 102 -15.02 -10.43 19.61
C LYS A 102 -15.14 -10.97 18.19
N ILE A 103 -15.42 -10.08 17.23
CA ILE A 103 -15.55 -10.39 15.80
C ILE A 103 -14.85 -9.28 15.01
N ASN A 104 -14.20 -9.62 13.90
CA ASN A 104 -13.69 -8.65 12.95
C ASN A 104 -14.82 -8.09 12.07
N VAL A 105 -15.59 -7.14 12.60
CA VAL A 105 -16.71 -6.47 11.93
C VAL A 105 -16.59 -4.94 12.02
N GLY A 106 -16.90 -4.25 10.93
CA GLY A 106 -16.97 -2.79 10.89
C GLY A 106 -18.34 -2.24 11.30
N LEU A 107 -18.40 -0.97 11.73
CA LEU A 107 -19.67 -0.29 11.99
C LEU A 107 -20.62 -0.31 10.76
N PRO A 108 -20.18 -0.08 9.50
CA PRO A 108 -21.07 -0.15 8.34
C PRO A 108 -21.70 -1.53 8.12
N SER A 109 -21.00 -2.62 8.49
CA SER A 109 -21.54 -3.99 8.45
C SER A 109 -22.71 -4.16 9.43
N VAL A 110 -22.57 -3.59 10.63
CA VAL A 110 -23.60 -3.61 11.67
C VAL A 110 -24.82 -2.75 11.29
N GLU A 111 -24.59 -1.57 10.70
CA GLU A 111 -25.64 -0.70 10.15
C GLU A 111 -26.43 -1.40 9.04
N SER A 112 -25.71 -2.07 8.13
CA SER A 112 -26.30 -2.86 7.04
C SER A 112 -27.17 -4.00 7.58
N ALA A 113 -26.65 -4.82 8.50
CA ALA A 113 -27.37 -5.93 9.12
C ALA A 113 -28.64 -5.47 9.87
N LEU A 114 -28.56 -4.36 10.61
CA LEU A 114 -29.74 -3.77 11.27
C LEU A 114 -30.76 -3.24 10.25
N THR A 115 -30.31 -2.67 9.13
CA THR A 115 -31.18 -2.16 8.06
C THR A 115 -31.95 -3.31 7.40
N VAL A 116 -31.27 -4.42 7.10
CA VAL A 116 -31.89 -5.67 6.61
C VAL A 116 -32.97 -6.15 7.57
N LEU A 117 -32.62 -6.40 8.84
CA LEU A 117 -33.54 -7.01 9.81
C LEU A 117 -34.71 -6.11 10.23
N ARG A 118 -34.60 -4.80 10.04
CA ARG A 118 -35.68 -3.83 10.24
C ARG A 118 -36.61 -3.67 9.05
N SER A 119 -36.15 -4.04 7.85
CA SER A 119 -36.99 -3.98 6.65
C SER A 119 -38.20 -4.91 6.79
N HIS A 120 -39.33 -4.48 6.22
CA HIS A 120 -40.55 -5.27 6.21
C HIS A 120 -40.73 -5.90 4.83
N VAL A 121 -41.09 -7.19 4.84
CA VAL A 121 -41.45 -7.99 3.67
C VAL A 121 -42.80 -8.63 3.99
N SER A 122 -43.77 -8.52 3.09
CA SER A 122 -45.07 -9.21 3.23
C SER A 122 -44.87 -10.72 3.07
N ARG A 123 -45.81 -11.54 3.56
CA ARG A 123 -45.74 -13.00 3.36
C ARG A 123 -45.77 -13.38 1.88
N GLU A 124 -46.54 -12.66 1.08
CA GLU A 124 -46.64 -12.85 -0.37
C GLU A 124 -45.30 -12.59 -1.07
N HIS A 125 -44.66 -11.44 -0.80
CA HIS A 125 -43.34 -11.12 -1.34
C HIS A 125 -42.27 -12.09 -0.84
N GLN A 126 -42.34 -12.53 0.43
CA GLN A 126 -41.43 -13.52 1.00
C GLN A 126 -41.51 -14.86 0.26
N THR A 127 -42.71 -15.38 0.00
CA THR A 127 -42.91 -16.62 -0.76
C THR A 127 -42.40 -16.44 -2.19
N LEU A 128 -42.80 -15.37 -2.87
CA LEU A 128 -42.42 -15.13 -4.27
C LEU A 128 -40.90 -14.98 -4.45
N ILE A 129 -40.21 -14.24 -3.56
CA ILE A 129 -38.75 -14.13 -3.58
C ILE A 129 -38.09 -15.50 -3.39
N ASN A 130 -38.55 -16.31 -2.44
CA ASN A 130 -37.97 -17.62 -2.18
C ASN A 130 -38.15 -18.55 -3.40
N THR A 131 -39.37 -18.67 -3.92
CA THR A 131 -39.66 -19.53 -5.08
C THR A 131 -38.91 -19.08 -6.33
N THR A 132 -38.80 -17.77 -6.60
CA THR A 132 -38.00 -17.26 -7.72
C THR A 132 -36.50 -17.48 -7.50
N TRP A 133 -36.00 -17.34 -6.27
CA TRP A 133 -34.59 -17.63 -5.94
C TRP A 133 -34.24 -19.11 -6.15
N GLU A 134 -35.06 -20.02 -5.61
CA GLU A 134 -34.90 -21.47 -5.78
C GLU A 134 -34.94 -21.87 -7.27
N LYS A 135 -35.94 -21.38 -8.02
CA LYS A 135 -36.04 -21.54 -9.48
C LYS A 135 -34.74 -21.09 -10.18
N LEU A 136 -34.29 -19.86 -9.91
CA LEU A 136 -33.10 -19.30 -10.56
C LEU A 136 -31.83 -20.07 -10.20
N HIS A 137 -31.69 -20.50 -8.94
CA HIS A 137 -30.54 -21.26 -8.46
C HIS A 137 -30.48 -22.65 -9.13
N CYS A 138 -31.58 -23.40 -9.15
CA CYS A 138 -31.66 -24.71 -9.81
C CYS A 138 -31.43 -24.63 -11.32
N GLN A 139 -31.84 -23.54 -11.98
CA GLN A 139 -31.66 -23.36 -13.42
C GLN A 139 -30.23 -22.90 -13.80
N ASN A 140 -29.43 -22.40 -12.86
CA ASN A 140 -28.22 -21.63 -13.17
C ASN A 140 -27.04 -21.89 -12.21
N GLU A 141 -26.78 -23.14 -11.83
CA GLU A 141 -25.72 -23.52 -10.86
C GLU A 141 -24.32 -22.97 -11.17
N LYS A 142 -24.03 -22.63 -12.43
CA LYS A 142 -22.72 -22.08 -12.86
C LYS A 142 -22.59 -20.55 -12.71
N ILE A 143 -23.71 -19.84 -12.51
CA ILE A 143 -23.79 -18.38 -12.53
C ILE A 143 -23.44 -17.79 -11.14
N GLY A 144 -22.69 -16.70 -11.14
CA GLY A 144 -22.27 -16.03 -9.90
C GLY A 144 -23.44 -15.37 -9.14
N LYS A 145 -23.28 -15.22 -7.81
CA LYS A 145 -24.26 -14.59 -6.92
C LYS A 145 -24.73 -13.21 -7.36
N TYR A 146 -23.86 -12.44 -8.02
CA TYR A 146 -24.20 -11.13 -8.55
C TYR A 146 -25.20 -11.23 -9.71
N SER A 147 -24.88 -12.01 -10.74
CA SER A 147 -25.78 -12.27 -11.86
C SER A 147 -27.09 -12.95 -11.42
N LEU A 148 -27.08 -13.84 -10.43
CA LEU A 148 -28.30 -14.38 -9.81
C LEU A 148 -29.14 -13.28 -9.11
N ALA A 149 -28.51 -12.40 -8.33
CA ALA A 149 -29.18 -11.28 -7.68
C ALA A 149 -29.79 -10.30 -8.69
N MET A 150 -29.08 -10.02 -9.79
CA MET A 150 -29.56 -9.17 -10.89
C MET A 150 -30.77 -9.81 -11.60
N ARG A 151 -30.73 -11.11 -11.89
CA ARG A 151 -31.88 -11.84 -12.48
C ARG A 151 -33.08 -11.87 -11.55
N LEU A 152 -32.89 -12.14 -10.25
CA LEU A 152 -33.97 -12.10 -9.25
C LEU A 152 -34.66 -10.73 -9.21
N GLN A 153 -33.87 -9.65 -9.14
CA GLN A 153 -34.39 -8.29 -9.11
C GLN A 153 -35.03 -7.87 -10.45
N LYS A 154 -34.60 -8.46 -11.59
CA LYS A 154 -35.24 -8.26 -12.91
C LYS A 154 -36.60 -8.93 -12.99
N GLU A 155 -36.70 -10.23 -12.63
CA GLU A 155 -37.99 -10.95 -12.64
C GLU A 155 -39.01 -10.32 -11.67
N LEU A 156 -38.54 -9.83 -10.52
CA LEU A 156 -39.37 -9.23 -9.47
C LEU A 156 -39.38 -7.69 -9.48
N GLY A 157 -38.94 -7.06 -10.57
CA GLY A 157 -38.82 -5.59 -10.67
C GLY A 157 -40.15 -4.86 -10.50
N HIS A 158 -41.26 -5.50 -10.89
CA HIS A 158 -42.62 -5.01 -10.74
C HIS A 158 -43.10 -4.84 -9.28
N LEU A 159 -42.33 -5.33 -8.30
CA LEU A 159 -42.63 -5.19 -6.86
C LEU A 159 -41.94 -3.99 -6.19
N GLU A 160 -41.07 -3.26 -6.91
CA GLU A 160 -40.34 -2.07 -6.44
C GLU A 160 -39.57 -2.26 -5.10
N LEU A 161 -39.12 -3.49 -4.82
CA LEU A 161 -38.50 -3.84 -3.54
C LEU A 161 -37.06 -3.32 -3.42
N ARG A 162 -36.71 -2.84 -2.22
CA ARG A 162 -35.35 -2.36 -1.93
C ARG A 162 -34.39 -3.54 -1.70
N PRO A 163 -33.07 -3.38 -1.95
CA PRO A 163 -32.05 -4.41 -1.69
C PRO A 163 -32.10 -5.02 -0.28
N ALA A 164 -32.42 -4.22 0.74
CA ALA A 164 -32.58 -4.69 2.11
C ALA A 164 -33.78 -5.64 2.29
N GLN A 165 -34.87 -5.47 1.54
CA GLN A 165 -36.05 -6.34 1.57
C GLN A 165 -35.77 -7.67 0.87
N PHE A 166 -35.10 -7.65 -0.30
CA PHE A 166 -34.59 -8.87 -0.92
C PHE A 166 -33.66 -9.63 0.01
N ARG A 167 -32.67 -8.95 0.62
CA ARG A 167 -31.77 -9.58 1.59
C ARG A 167 -32.54 -10.17 2.78
N ARG A 168 -33.52 -9.44 3.31
CA ARG A 168 -34.34 -9.86 4.46
C ARG A 168 -35.15 -11.10 4.17
N ALA A 169 -35.72 -11.19 2.97
CA ALA A 169 -36.45 -12.36 2.51
C ALA A 169 -35.52 -13.57 2.37
N LEU A 170 -34.36 -13.37 1.74
CA LEU A 170 -33.37 -14.42 1.49
C LEU A 170 -32.67 -14.92 2.76
N LEU A 171 -32.75 -14.27 3.93
CA LEU A 171 -32.00 -14.69 5.14
C LEU A 171 -32.19 -16.16 5.58
N GLY A 172 -33.28 -16.83 5.17
CA GLY A 172 -33.55 -18.24 5.45
C GLY A 172 -33.01 -19.22 4.39
N ALA A 173 -32.52 -18.75 3.25
CA ALA A 173 -32.00 -19.58 2.17
C ALA A 173 -30.47 -19.76 2.24
N ASP A 174 -29.98 -20.83 1.64
CA ASP A 174 -28.55 -21.11 1.52
C ASP A 174 -27.88 -20.34 0.36
N ASP A 175 -26.56 -20.19 0.48
CA ASP A 175 -25.64 -19.48 -0.43
C ASP A 175 -26.00 -18.04 -0.87
N ILE A 176 -26.79 -17.34 -0.07
CA ILE A 176 -27.37 -16.03 -0.41
C ILE A 176 -26.39 -14.85 -0.63
N PRO A 177 -26.71 -13.92 -1.56
CA PRO A 177 -25.93 -12.71 -1.85
C PRO A 177 -26.06 -11.69 -0.71
N ASP A 178 -24.96 -11.05 -0.32
CA ASP A 178 -25.01 -9.98 0.69
C ASP A 178 -25.70 -8.70 0.17
N ILE A 179 -26.05 -7.80 1.09
CA ILE A 179 -26.72 -6.54 0.75
C ILE A 179 -25.89 -5.62 -0.18
N THR A 180 -24.56 -5.74 -0.20
CA THR A 180 -23.70 -5.00 -1.13
C THR A 180 -23.91 -5.50 -2.55
N ILE A 181 -23.90 -6.83 -2.74
CA ILE A 181 -24.18 -7.49 -4.03
C ILE A 181 -25.58 -7.10 -4.51
N LEU A 182 -26.60 -7.20 -3.64
CA LEU A 182 -27.98 -6.83 -3.98
C LEU A 182 -28.14 -5.33 -4.29
N SER A 183 -27.36 -4.45 -3.67
CA SER A 183 -27.37 -3.01 -3.96
C SER A 183 -26.69 -2.69 -5.28
N GLN A 184 -25.57 -3.38 -5.59
CA GLN A 184 -24.88 -3.26 -6.86
C GLN A 184 -25.74 -3.79 -8.02
N ALA A 185 -26.41 -4.94 -7.84
CA ALA A 185 -27.35 -5.48 -8.81
C ALA A 185 -28.51 -4.50 -9.10
N SER A 186 -29.05 -3.86 -8.06
CA SER A 186 -30.15 -2.89 -8.20
C SER A 186 -29.71 -1.62 -8.95
N VAL A 187 -28.47 -1.17 -8.76
CA VAL A 187 -27.90 -0.08 -9.58
C VAL A 187 -27.71 -0.54 -11.04
N ALA A 188 -27.23 -1.76 -11.26
CA ALA A 188 -26.99 -2.30 -12.60
C ALA A 188 -28.24 -2.47 -13.46
N LEU A 189 -29.39 -2.80 -12.88
CA LEU A 189 -30.65 -2.89 -13.62
C LEU A 189 -31.09 -1.56 -14.25
N ASN A 190 -30.56 -0.43 -13.78
CA ASN A 190 -30.81 0.90 -14.33
C ASN A 190 -29.73 1.34 -15.33
N ILE A 191 -28.79 0.46 -15.70
CA ILE A 191 -27.74 0.76 -16.68
C ILE A 191 -28.14 0.19 -18.02
N ASP A 192 -28.33 1.08 -18.99
CA ASP A 192 -28.53 0.70 -20.39
C ASP A 192 -27.23 0.10 -20.96
N VAL A 193 -27.31 -1.19 -21.33
CA VAL A 193 -26.25 -1.97 -21.96
C VAL A 193 -26.80 -2.56 -23.24
N LYS A 194 -26.15 -2.25 -24.36
CA LYS A 194 -26.53 -2.76 -25.68
C LYS A 194 -25.92 -4.14 -25.90
N GLU A 195 -26.62 -4.98 -26.67
CA GLU A 195 -26.12 -6.30 -27.06
C GLU A 195 -24.80 -6.20 -27.83
N GLU A 196 -24.67 -5.20 -28.71
CA GLU A 196 -23.43 -4.83 -29.44
C GLU A 196 -22.23 -4.62 -28.50
N GLU A 197 -22.42 -4.03 -27.33
CA GLU A 197 -21.35 -3.78 -26.35
C GLU A 197 -20.90 -5.08 -25.68
N VAL A 198 -21.82 -6.01 -25.43
CA VAL A 198 -21.53 -7.33 -24.84
C VAL A 198 -20.82 -8.22 -25.85
N GLU A 199 -21.30 -8.24 -27.10
CA GLU A 199 -20.69 -9.01 -28.18
C GLU A 199 -19.26 -8.51 -28.48
N TRP A 200 -19.06 -7.19 -28.59
CA TRP A 200 -17.73 -6.61 -28.79
C TRP A 200 -16.76 -7.01 -27.66
N VAL A 201 -17.20 -6.99 -26.40
CA VAL A 201 -16.38 -7.42 -25.26
C VAL A 201 -16.06 -8.91 -25.35
N LEU A 202 -17.02 -9.77 -25.66
CA LEU A 202 -16.81 -11.22 -25.82
C LEU A 202 -15.76 -11.53 -26.89
N GLN A 203 -15.92 -10.98 -28.09
CA GLN A 203 -15.01 -11.22 -29.22
C GLN A 203 -13.57 -10.78 -28.88
N ASN A 204 -13.41 -9.58 -28.32
CA ASN A 204 -12.09 -9.03 -28.01
C ASN A 204 -11.41 -9.70 -26.81
N LEU A 205 -12.17 -10.11 -25.77
CA LEU A 205 -11.59 -10.84 -24.64
C LEU A 205 -11.07 -12.22 -25.04
N GLN A 206 -11.72 -12.92 -25.97
CA GLN A 206 -11.20 -14.17 -26.53
C GLN A 206 -9.84 -13.95 -27.20
N SER A 207 -9.71 -12.93 -28.05
CA SER A 207 -8.43 -12.59 -28.70
C SER A 207 -7.34 -12.21 -27.70
N LEU A 208 -7.66 -11.39 -26.69
CA LEU A 208 -6.70 -10.88 -25.72
C LEU A 208 -6.21 -11.92 -24.71
N ARG A 209 -7.01 -12.95 -24.39
CA ARG A 209 -6.63 -14.04 -23.48
C ARG A 209 -5.40 -14.84 -23.92
N HIS A 210 -5.09 -14.85 -25.22
CA HIS A 210 -3.86 -15.44 -25.75
C HIS A 210 -2.59 -14.67 -25.35
N GLN A 211 -2.72 -13.39 -24.98
CA GLN A 211 -1.61 -12.50 -24.63
C GLN A 211 -1.58 -12.15 -23.13
N TYR A 212 -2.76 -12.08 -22.49
CA TYR A 212 -2.92 -11.63 -21.10
C TYR A 212 -3.62 -12.68 -20.24
N HIS A 213 -2.90 -13.29 -19.32
CA HIS A 213 -3.42 -14.31 -18.39
C HIS A 213 -3.94 -13.74 -17.06
N CYS A 214 -3.64 -12.47 -16.79
CA CYS A 214 -4.03 -11.75 -15.57
C CYS A 214 -5.26 -10.89 -15.88
N GLN A 215 -6.32 -10.96 -15.06
CA GLN A 215 -7.58 -10.23 -15.29
C GLN A 215 -7.39 -8.70 -15.32
N MET A 216 -6.43 -8.16 -14.56
CA MET A 216 -6.11 -6.73 -14.56
C MET A 216 -5.49 -6.31 -15.90
N ASP A 217 -4.47 -7.06 -16.37
CA ASP A 217 -3.80 -6.81 -17.64
C ASP A 217 -4.81 -6.93 -18.80
N LEU A 218 -5.64 -7.98 -18.77
CA LEU A 218 -6.71 -8.24 -19.75
C LEU A 218 -7.74 -7.09 -19.82
N LEU A 219 -8.20 -6.58 -18.67
CA LEU A 219 -9.12 -5.44 -18.60
C LEU A 219 -8.50 -4.15 -19.13
N VAL A 220 -7.22 -3.88 -18.83
CA VAL A 220 -6.54 -2.67 -19.33
C VAL A 220 -6.24 -2.78 -20.83
N ALA A 221 -5.90 -3.98 -21.31
CA ALA A 221 -5.71 -4.26 -22.72
C ALA A 221 -7.01 -4.04 -23.51
N LEU A 222 -8.15 -4.57 -23.03
CA LEU A 222 -9.47 -4.39 -23.65
C LEU A 222 -9.83 -2.90 -23.78
N GLN A 223 -9.62 -2.12 -22.73
CA GLN A 223 -9.87 -0.67 -22.75
C GLN A 223 -8.89 0.10 -23.65
N SER A 224 -7.73 -0.48 -23.98
CA SER A 224 -6.72 0.12 -24.86
C SER A 224 -6.92 -0.22 -26.34
N LEU A 225 -8.01 -0.91 -26.71
CA LEU A 225 -8.36 -1.19 -28.10
C LEU A 225 -8.96 0.05 -28.80
N PRO A 226 -8.76 0.22 -30.12
CA PRO A 226 -9.16 1.44 -30.83
C PRO A 226 -10.68 1.68 -30.82
N ASP A 227 -11.48 0.62 -30.86
CA ASP A 227 -12.95 0.68 -30.88
C ASP A 227 -13.57 0.71 -29.47
N TYR A 228 -12.75 0.82 -28.41
CA TYR A 228 -13.25 0.88 -27.04
C TYR A 228 -13.97 2.20 -26.77
N HIS A 229 -15.28 2.12 -26.59
CA HIS A 229 -16.10 3.25 -26.16
C HIS A 229 -16.00 3.38 -24.63
N GLU A 230 -15.62 4.56 -24.12
CA GLU A 230 -15.38 4.73 -22.68
C GLU A 230 -16.67 4.53 -21.86
N MET A 231 -16.69 3.49 -21.03
CA MET A 231 -17.82 3.17 -20.14
C MET A 231 -17.54 3.60 -18.70
N THR A 232 -18.60 3.83 -17.91
CA THR A 232 -18.44 3.92 -16.45
C THR A 232 -18.01 2.57 -15.87
N ALA A 233 -17.27 2.56 -14.75
CA ALA A 233 -16.84 1.31 -14.11
C ALA A 233 -18.00 0.34 -13.83
N MET A 234 -19.18 0.88 -13.53
CA MET A 234 -20.38 0.07 -13.29
C MET A 234 -20.93 -0.50 -14.59
N LYS A 235 -20.98 0.29 -15.68
CA LYS A 235 -21.41 -0.22 -16.99
C LYS A 235 -20.45 -1.28 -17.52
N LEU A 236 -19.14 -1.05 -17.46
CA LEU A 236 -18.14 -2.05 -17.85
C LEU A 236 -18.27 -3.34 -17.02
N PHE A 237 -18.51 -3.23 -15.71
CA PHE A 237 -18.76 -4.39 -14.86
C PHE A 237 -20.03 -5.17 -15.24
N VAL A 238 -21.12 -4.49 -15.60
CA VAL A 238 -22.36 -5.14 -16.07
C VAL A 238 -22.15 -5.82 -17.42
N VAL A 239 -21.45 -5.16 -18.37
CA VAL A 239 -21.10 -5.76 -19.66
C VAL A 239 -20.27 -7.05 -19.47
N MET A 240 -19.32 -7.06 -18.53
CA MET A 240 -18.53 -8.25 -18.18
C MET A 240 -19.41 -9.38 -17.62
N GLU A 241 -20.30 -9.09 -16.66
CA GLU A 241 -21.20 -10.10 -16.09
C GLU A 241 -22.21 -10.64 -17.13
N LEU A 242 -22.67 -9.81 -18.08
CA LEU A 242 -23.51 -10.24 -19.20
C LEU A 242 -22.73 -11.07 -20.24
N ALA A 243 -21.43 -10.81 -20.39
CA ALA A 243 -20.48 -11.65 -21.14
C ALA A 243 -20.07 -12.94 -20.38
N GLU A 244 -20.69 -13.25 -19.23
CA GLU A 244 -20.35 -14.35 -18.31
C GLU A 244 -18.90 -14.31 -17.75
N GLU A 245 -18.24 -13.16 -17.85
CA GLU A 245 -16.87 -12.94 -17.39
C GLU A 245 -16.82 -12.60 -15.90
N LYS A 246 -16.39 -13.57 -15.09
CA LYS A 246 -16.32 -13.47 -13.62
C LYS A 246 -15.25 -12.46 -13.18
N MET A 247 -15.65 -11.21 -13.03
CA MET A 247 -14.81 -10.10 -12.57
C MET A 247 -15.41 -9.45 -11.32
N SER A 248 -14.61 -8.67 -10.58
CA SER A 248 -15.11 -7.93 -9.42
C SER A 248 -15.17 -6.44 -9.71
N LEU A 249 -16.23 -5.75 -9.28
CA LEU A 249 -16.35 -4.29 -9.43
C LEU A 249 -15.12 -3.52 -8.88
N PRO A 250 -14.48 -3.90 -7.76
CA PRO A 250 -13.21 -3.29 -7.33
C PRO A 250 -12.07 -3.46 -8.34
N LEU A 251 -11.96 -4.61 -9.01
CA LEU A 251 -10.98 -4.84 -10.07
C LEU A 251 -11.28 -3.97 -11.30
N VAL A 252 -12.54 -3.88 -11.73
CA VAL A 252 -12.95 -3.02 -12.86
C VAL A 252 -12.67 -1.54 -12.56
N LYS A 253 -12.92 -1.07 -11.33
CA LYS A 253 -12.54 0.29 -10.90
C LYS A 253 -11.02 0.50 -10.92
N LEU A 254 -10.25 -0.50 -10.52
CA LEU A 254 -8.79 -0.45 -10.52
C LEU A 254 -8.24 -0.43 -11.95
N SER A 255 -8.77 -1.26 -12.85
CA SER A 255 -8.35 -1.29 -14.26
C SER A 255 -8.70 0.02 -14.98
N GLN A 256 -9.84 0.64 -14.71
CA GLN A 256 -10.16 1.97 -15.23
C GLN A 256 -9.16 3.03 -14.75
N SER A 257 -8.77 3.01 -13.47
CA SER A 257 -7.74 3.94 -12.94
C SER A 257 -6.35 3.71 -13.53
N ALA A 258 -6.02 2.48 -13.95
CA ALA A 258 -4.74 2.16 -14.57
C ALA A 258 -4.74 2.40 -16.08
N PHE A 259 -5.89 2.22 -16.74
CA PHE A 259 -6.09 2.58 -18.14
C PHE A 259 -5.98 4.10 -18.35
N LYS A 260 -6.61 4.88 -17.47
CA LYS A 260 -6.56 6.35 -17.43
C LYS A 260 -5.25 6.92 -16.88
N ALA A 261 -4.34 6.08 -16.37
CA ALA A 261 -3.03 6.54 -15.97
C ALA A 261 -2.24 6.92 -17.22
N SER A 262 -1.73 8.15 -17.24
CA SER A 262 -0.97 8.71 -18.34
C SER A 262 0.40 9.10 -17.82
N PRO A 263 1.37 8.17 -17.81
CA PRO A 263 2.73 8.48 -17.41
C PRO A 263 3.29 9.65 -18.21
N THR A 264 4.01 10.55 -17.55
CA THR A 264 4.64 11.68 -18.24
C THR A 264 5.78 11.20 -19.13
N GLU A 265 6.17 12.00 -20.11
CA GLU A 265 7.31 11.67 -20.97
C GLU A 265 8.60 11.46 -20.16
N GLU A 266 8.82 12.27 -19.11
CA GLU A 266 9.93 12.10 -18.15
C GLU A 266 9.89 10.73 -17.45
N GLN A 267 8.72 10.29 -16.99
CA GLN A 267 8.54 8.98 -16.35
C GLN A 267 8.80 7.82 -17.33
N GLN A 268 8.35 7.94 -18.58
CA GLN A 268 8.60 6.96 -19.64
C GLN A 268 10.10 6.88 -20.00
N GLN A 269 10.73 8.02 -20.29
CA GLN A 269 12.17 8.09 -20.60
C GLN A 269 13.04 7.56 -19.45
N TRP A 270 12.68 7.86 -18.20
CA TRP A 270 13.37 7.31 -17.02
C TRP A 270 13.19 5.78 -16.94
N PHE A 271 11.98 5.27 -17.15
CA PHE A 271 11.69 3.84 -17.08
C PHE A 271 12.48 3.07 -18.15
N ASP A 272 12.45 3.52 -19.40
CA ASP A 272 13.12 2.85 -20.52
C ASP A 272 14.64 2.81 -20.36
N ARG A 273 15.24 3.85 -19.76
CA ARG A 273 16.67 3.90 -19.43
C ARG A 273 17.07 2.90 -18.33
N ASN A 274 16.17 2.62 -17.37
CA ASN A 274 16.52 1.99 -16.09
C ASN A 274 15.93 0.58 -15.90
N TRP A 275 14.93 0.17 -16.70
CA TRP A 275 14.28 -1.12 -16.53
C TRP A 275 15.21 -2.31 -16.81
N THR A 276 15.97 -2.24 -17.91
CA THR A 276 16.84 -3.33 -18.38
C THR A 276 17.94 -3.70 -17.37
N SER A 277 18.56 -2.70 -16.73
CA SER A 277 19.56 -2.89 -15.67
C SER A 277 18.95 -3.35 -14.34
N SER A 278 17.67 -3.08 -14.11
CA SER A 278 16.95 -3.40 -12.88
C SER A 278 16.29 -4.79 -12.87
N ALA A 279 16.15 -5.43 -14.04
CA ALA A 279 15.38 -6.66 -14.28
C ALA A 279 16.00 -7.96 -13.71
N THR A 280 16.71 -7.91 -12.58
CA THR A 280 17.33 -9.07 -11.92
C THR A 280 16.65 -9.44 -10.59
N GLY A 281 16.64 -10.73 -10.24
CA GLY A 281 16.02 -11.24 -9.01
C GLY A 281 14.51 -11.45 -9.10
N THR A 282 13.81 -11.39 -7.96
CA THR A 282 12.35 -11.54 -7.92
C THR A 282 11.64 -10.29 -8.46
N LYS A 283 10.35 -10.39 -8.82
CA LYS A 283 9.54 -9.21 -9.22
C LYS A 283 9.57 -8.08 -8.18
N CYS A 284 9.70 -8.40 -6.89
CA CYS A 284 9.85 -7.41 -5.83
C CYS A 284 11.23 -6.74 -5.87
N ASP A 285 12.31 -7.53 -6.02
CA ASP A 285 13.67 -7.01 -6.19
C ASP A 285 13.75 -6.09 -7.42
N GLN A 286 13.17 -6.49 -8.56
CA GLN A 286 13.17 -5.72 -9.80
C GLN A 286 12.56 -4.33 -9.62
N LEU A 287 11.39 -4.23 -8.95
CA LEU A 287 10.76 -2.94 -8.66
C LEU A 287 11.57 -2.09 -7.68
N ILE A 288 12.15 -2.70 -6.64
CA ILE A 288 12.97 -1.97 -5.67
C ILE A 288 14.27 -1.49 -6.33
N ASN A 289 14.89 -2.30 -7.20
CA ASN A 289 16.08 -1.95 -7.95
C ASN A 289 15.80 -0.80 -8.94
N LEU A 290 14.66 -0.84 -9.63
CA LEU A 290 14.19 0.22 -10.54
C LEU A 290 13.96 1.52 -9.77
N LEU A 291 13.20 1.49 -8.69
CA LEU A 291 12.91 2.67 -7.87
C LEU A 291 14.13 3.22 -7.10
N CYS A 292 15.22 2.45 -7.05
CA CYS A 292 16.52 2.88 -6.53
C CYS A 292 17.41 3.57 -7.59
N GLN A 293 16.99 3.67 -8.86
CA GLN A 293 17.73 4.36 -9.93
C GLN A 293 17.43 5.85 -9.96
N GLU A 294 18.45 6.68 -10.22
CA GLU A 294 18.34 8.14 -10.13
C GLU A 294 18.57 8.87 -11.46
N PRO A 295 17.95 10.05 -11.64
CA PRO A 295 16.92 10.65 -10.77
C PRO A 295 15.56 9.97 -10.98
N ALA A 296 14.93 9.47 -9.90
CA ALA A 296 13.60 8.86 -9.99
C ALA A 296 12.51 9.95 -9.99
N PRO A 297 11.66 10.05 -11.02
CA PRO A 297 10.54 10.97 -11.03
C PRO A 297 9.47 10.52 -10.03
N ALA A 298 8.71 11.46 -9.48
CA ALA A 298 7.56 11.14 -8.65
C ALA A 298 6.49 10.44 -9.52
N MET A 299 6.01 9.28 -9.07
CA MET A 299 5.03 8.45 -9.79
C MET A 299 3.92 7.96 -8.85
N ALA A 300 2.68 7.95 -9.32
CA ALA A 300 1.62 7.21 -8.65
C ALA A 300 1.74 5.71 -8.92
N VAL A 301 1.03 4.91 -8.11
CA VAL A 301 0.96 3.44 -8.29
C VAL A 301 0.45 3.06 -9.68
N ALA A 302 -0.53 3.82 -10.20
CA ALA A 302 -1.15 3.55 -11.49
C ALA A 302 -0.20 3.87 -12.65
N ASP A 303 0.57 4.96 -12.58
CA ASP A 303 1.54 5.35 -13.63
C ASP A 303 2.65 4.30 -13.75
N LEU A 304 3.28 3.92 -12.63
CA LEU A 304 4.32 2.91 -12.62
C LEU A 304 3.81 1.54 -13.09
N TRP A 305 2.58 1.17 -12.71
CA TRP A 305 1.96 -0.04 -13.22
C TRP A 305 1.67 0.04 -14.74
N ARG A 306 1.25 1.20 -15.25
CA ARG A 306 1.02 1.42 -16.69
C ARG A 306 2.32 1.34 -17.49
N LEU A 307 3.43 1.86 -16.97
CA LEU A 307 4.77 1.71 -17.57
C LEU A 307 5.17 0.22 -17.66
N LEU A 308 5.01 -0.53 -16.58
CA LEU A 308 5.27 -1.98 -16.55
C LEU A 308 4.37 -2.74 -17.54
N PHE A 309 3.09 -2.40 -17.60
CA PHE A 309 2.14 -2.98 -18.56
C PHE A 309 2.54 -2.68 -20.02
N ASN A 310 2.91 -1.44 -20.34
CA ASN A 310 3.38 -1.04 -21.67
C ASN A 310 4.66 -1.81 -22.07
N ALA A 311 5.56 -2.04 -21.10
CA ALA A 311 6.76 -2.88 -21.26
C ALA A 311 6.49 -4.40 -21.26
N ARG A 312 5.21 -4.82 -21.26
CA ARG A 312 4.75 -6.24 -21.23
C ARG A 312 5.19 -7.00 -19.97
N VAL A 313 5.39 -6.31 -18.85
CA VAL A 313 5.82 -6.87 -17.56
C VAL A 313 4.60 -7.08 -16.66
N SER A 314 4.08 -8.30 -16.61
CA SER A 314 2.92 -8.61 -15.74
C SER A 314 3.30 -8.51 -14.25
N MET A 315 2.73 -7.51 -13.57
CA MET A 315 2.97 -7.16 -12.17
C MET A 315 1.61 -6.88 -11.49
N SER A 316 1.45 -7.18 -10.21
CA SER A 316 0.22 -6.80 -9.50
C SER A 316 0.29 -5.36 -8.99
N MET A 317 -0.82 -4.62 -9.09
CA MET A 317 -0.97 -3.28 -8.47
C MET A 317 -0.64 -3.27 -6.98
N SER A 318 -0.88 -4.38 -6.26
CA SER A 318 -0.52 -4.53 -4.85
C SER A 318 1.01 -4.58 -4.64
N LEU A 319 1.74 -5.25 -5.51
CA LEU A 319 3.20 -5.32 -5.46
C LEU A 319 3.82 -3.94 -5.78
N VAL A 320 3.32 -3.27 -6.83
CA VAL A 320 3.75 -1.90 -7.20
C VAL A 320 3.50 -0.93 -6.03
N ARG A 321 2.31 -0.97 -5.41
CA ARG A 321 1.99 -0.16 -4.23
C ARG A 321 2.91 -0.43 -3.05
N ASN A 322 3.25 -1.69 -2.81
CA ASN A 322 4.13 -2.08 -1.71
C ASN A 322 5.59 -1.64 -1.97
N ALA A 323 6.08 -1.74 -3.21
CA ALA A 323 7.41 -1.27 -3.58
C ALA A 323 7.54 0.26 -3.42
N LEU A 324 6.58 1.04 -3.91
CA LEU A 324 6.56 2.50 -3.73
C LEU A 324 6.53 2.91 -2.25
N LYS A 325 5.69 2.24 -1.42
CA LYS A 325 5.69 2.45 0.03
C LYS A 325 7.02 2.07 0.69
N PHE A 326 7.62 0.96 0.27
CA PHE A 326 8.89 0.50 0.80
C PHE A 326 10.00 1.52 0.55
N ILE A 327 10.04 2.17 -0.62
CA ILE A 327 11.03 3.20 -0.94
C ILE A 327 10.88 4.45 -0.07
N VAL A 328 9.65 4.88 0.23
CA VAL A 328 9.39 5.98 1.20
C VAL A 328 9.90 5.59 2.59
N HIS A 329 9.52 4.40 3.08
CA HIS A 329 9.97 3.92 4.39
C HIS A 329 11.49 3.71 4.46
N LEU A 330 12.10 3.22 3.39
CA LEU A 330 13.54 3.02 3.26
C LEU A 330 14.29 4.37 3.34
N LYS A 331 13.80 5.40 2.65
CA LYS A 331 14.30 6.78 2.73
C LYS A 331 14.27 7.29 4.17
N GLU A 332 13.12 7.20 4.83
CA GLU A 332 12.92 7.61 6.22
C GLU A 332 13.86 6.87 7.18
N MET A 333 13.91 5.53 7.09
CA MET A 333 14.79 4.69 7.92
C MET A 333 16.25 5.04 7.75
N VAL A 334 16.72 5.19 6.52
CA VAL A 334 18.12 5.52 6.22
C VAL A 334 18.47 6.93 6.70
N GLN A 335 17.57 7.90 6.54
CA GLN A 335 17.74 9.25 7.08
C GLN A 335 17.83 9.27 8.61
N ILE A 336 16.96 8.52 9.30
CA ILE A 336 16.99 8.38 10.76
C ILE A 336 18.33 7.78 11.23
N HIS A 337 18.78 6.68 10.62
CA HIS A 337 20.05 6.05 11.00
C HIS A 337 21.27 6.93 10.67
N TRP A 338 21.25 7.64 9.55
CA TRP A 338 22.31 8.59 9.18
C TRP A 338 22.51 9.69 10.23
N HIS A 339 21.41 10.28 10.72
CA HIS A 339 21.46 11.32 11.75
C HIS A 339 21.76 10.76 13.16
N MET A 340 21.30 9.56 13.51
CA MET A 340 21.63 8.92 14.79
C MET A 340 23.12 8.57 14.91
N VAL A 341 23.78 8.20 13.81
CA VAL A 341 25.20 7.78 13.79
C VAL A 341 26.17 8.94 14.02
N CYS A 342 25.83 10.16 13.58
CA CYS A 342 26.64 11.35 13.85
C CYS A 342 25.76 12.58 14.13
N PRO A 343 25.26 12.75 15.36
CA PRO A 343 24.43 13.90 15.73
C PRO A 343 25.22 15.22 15.85
N THR A 344 26.56 15.16 15.96
CA THR A 344 27.44 16.32 16.18
C THR A 344 28.23 16.78 14.95
N GLY A 345 28.18 16.04 13.83
CA GLY A 345 28.91 16.37 12.59
C GLY A 345 30.41 16.05 12.58
N ASN A 346 31.01 15.67 13.71
CA ASN A 346 32.46 15.43 13.85
C ASN A 346 32.91 14.03 13.37
N MET A 347 32.34 13.51 12.27
CA MET A 347 32.64 12.18 11.75
C MET A 347 32.90 12.24 10.24
N THR A 348 33.90 11.49 9.76
CA THR A 348 34.14 11.37 8.32
C THR A 348 32.96 10.69 7.63
N GLN A 349 32.69 11.09 6.38
CA GLN A 349 31.64 10.48 5.56
C GLN A 349 31.86 8.96 5.40
N LEU A 350 33.12 8.51 5.35
CA LEU A 350 33.51 7.10 5.27
C LEU A 350 33.04 6.32 6.52
N LYS A 351 33.33 6.84 7.73
CA LYS A 351 32.89 6.20 8.98
C LYS A 351 31.40 6.31 9.19
N GLN A 352 30.79 7.48 8.93
CA GLN A 352 29.33 7.66 9.05
C GLN A 352 28.59 6.67 8.15
N LEU A 353 29.07 6.46 6.92
CA LEU A 353 28.51 5.48 5.99
C LEU A 353 28.66 4.04 6.49
N GLY A 354 29.85 3.67 6.99
CA GLY A 354 30.11 2.34 7.56
C GLY A 354 29.22 2.05 8.77
N MET A 355 29.18 2.97 9.74
CA MET A 355 28.40 2.85 10.97
C MET A 355 26.89 2.83 10.69
N MET A 356 26.40 3.59 9.71
CA MET A 356 25.02 3.48 9.24
C MET A 356 24.73 2.07 8.70
N LEU A 357 25.60 1.51 7.85
CA LEU A 357 25.43 0.14 7.34
C LEU A 357 25.42 -0.91 8.47
N PHE A 358 26.24 -0.77 9.51
CA PHE A 358 26.19 -1.67 10.67
C PHE A 358 24.91 -1.52 11.48
N SER A 359 24.41 -0.29 11.69
CA SER A 359 23.14 -0.06 12.38
C SER A 359 21.95 -0.70 11.64
N LEU A 360 22.02 -0.75 10.30
CA LEU A 360 21.02 -1.38 9.43
C LEU A 360 21.22 -2.89 9.26
N LYS A 361 22.28 -3.51 9.81
CA LYS A 361 22.61 -4.95 9.61
C LYS A 361 21.50 -5.92 10.00
N ASN A 362 20.70 -5.56 11.01
CA ASN A 362 19.55 -6.35 11.48
C ASN A 362 18.21 -5.92 10.84
N SER A 363 18.23 -4.90 9.97
CA SER A 363 17.09 -4.56 9.12
C SER A 363 17.15 -5.41 7.84
N ASN A 364 16.00 -5.73 7.25
CA ASN A 364 15.91 -6.43 5.96
C ASN A 364 16.29 -5.54 4.75
N ILE A 365 17.27 -4.65 4.92
CA ILE A 365 17.71 -3.64 3.96
C ILE A 365 19.11 -4.04 3.48
N ARG A 366 19.26 -4.26 2.17
CA ARG A 366 20.58 -4.59 1.58
C ARG A 366 21.44 -3.32 1.52
N PRO A 367 22.78 -3.41 1.66
CA PRO A 367 23.66 -2.24 1.57
C PRO A 367 23.46 -1.40 0.31
N ALA A 368 23.25 -2.02 -0.85
CA ALA A 368 22.97 -1.30 -2.11
C ALA A 368 21.68 -0.45 -2.03
N GLN A 369 20.62 -0.96 -1.37
CA GLN A 369 19.37 -0.24 -1.17
C GLN A 369 19.57 0.94 -0.21
N ALA A 370 20.33 0.74 0.88
CA ALA A 370 20.70 1.83 1.79
C ALA A 370 21.54 2.93 1.09
N LEU A 371 22.46 2.55 0.20
CA LEU A 371 23.27 3.47 -0.58
C LEU A 371 22.45 4.30 -1.58
N SER A 372 21.46 3.71 -2.25
CA SER A 372 20.52 4.48 -3.09
C SER A 372 19.62 5.38 -2.25
N ALA A 373 19.13 4.88 -1.12
CA ALA A 373 18.23 5.63 -0.24
C ALA A 373 18.86 6.89 0.38
N LEU A 374 20.18 6.89 0.65
CA LEU A 374 20.90 8.11 1.05
C LEU A 374 20.81 9.22 -0.01
N LYS A 375 20.93 8.84 -1.29
CA LYS A 375 20.86 9.78 -2.42
C LYS A 375 19.43 10.32 -2.59
N ILE A 376 18.43 9.42 -2.51
CA ILE A 376 16.99 9.76 -2.49
C ILE A 376 16.62 10.66 -1.29
N ALA A 377 17.34 10.55 -0.17
CA ALA A 377 17.24 11.42 1.01
C ALA A 377 17.91 12.79 0.84
N GLY A 378 18.63 13.04 -0.26
CA GLY A 378 19.40 14.27 -0.44
C GLY A 378 20.59 14.38 0.54
N LEU A 379 21.00 13.27 1.14
CA LEU A 379 22.10 13.21 2.10
C LEU A 379 23.44 13.08 1.35
N PRO A 380 24.58 13.45 1.99
CA PRO A 380 25.90 13.40 1.37
C PRO A 380 26.22 12.00 0.81
N ALA A 381 26.06 11.86 -0.50
CA ALA A 381 26.34 10.62 -1.21
C ALA A 381 27.84 10.49 -1.42
N ALA A 382 28.47 9.54 -0.72
CA ALA A 382 29.89 9.25 -0.91
C ALA A 382 30.17 8.85 -2.37
N ASP A 383 31.38 9.11 -2.88
CA ASP A 383 31.78 8.68 -4.22
C ASP A 383 31.81 7.15 -4.38
N ALA A 384 32.16 6.67 -5.58
CA ALA A 384 32.19 5.24 -5.88
C ALA A 384 33.27 4.47 -5.09
N GLU A 385 34.40 5.12 -4.78
CA GLU A 385 35.55 4.51 -4.10
C GLU A 385 35.26 4.35 -2.60
N LEU A 386 34.77 5.42 -1.96
CA LEU A 386 34.26 5.41 -0.60
C LEU A 386 33.16 4.35 -0.42
N LYS A 387 32.21 4.25 -1.36
CA LYS A 387 31.17 3.19 -1.35
C LYS A 387 31.76 1.79 -1.45
N GLY A 388 32.70 1.56 -2.37
CA GLY A 388 33.36 0.28 -2.55
C GLY A 388 34.15 -0.17 -1.32
N LEU A 389 34.89 0.76 -0.71
CA LEU A 389 35.66 0.53 0.51
C LEU A 389 34.75 0.27 1.72
N CYS A 390 33.75 1.12 1.97
CA CYS A 390 32.76 0.91 3.04
C CYS A 390 32.03 -0.44 2.91
N LEU A 391 31.62 -0.81 1.69
CA LEU A 391 30.95 -2.10 1.45
C LEU A 391 31.88 -3.29 1.71
N SER A 392 33.16 -3.16 1.39
CA SER A 392 34.19 -4.18 1.63
C SER A 392 34.50 -4.31 3.12
N ALA A 393 34.59 -3.18 3.84
CA ALA A 393 34.76 -3.15 5.30
C ALA A 393 33.53 -3.73 6.01
N TYR A 394 32.32 -3.39 5.57
CA TYR A 394 31.06 -3.95 6.08
C TYR A 394 30.98 -5.48 5.94
N LYS A 395 31.47 -6.02 4.81
CA LYS A 395 31.54 -7.46 4.55
C LYS A 395 32.70 -8.17 5.24
N SER A 396 33.67 -7.44 5.81
CA SER A 396 34.87 -8.03 6.41
C SER A 396 34.55 -8.71 7.74
N ILE A 397 34.86 -10.01 7.83
CA ILE A 397 34.78 -10.79 9.06
C ILE A 397 36.08 -10.59 9.84
N LEU A 398 35.96 -10.08 11.06
CA LEU A 398 37.06 -9.92 12.00
C LEU A 398 37.15 -11.11 12.96
N LEU A 399 38.38 -11.53 13.24
CA LEU A 399 38.70 -12.55 14.24
C LEU A 399 38.96 -11.91 15.61
N ILE A 400 38.82 -12.70 16.68
CA ILE A 400 39.02 -12.24 18.05
C ILE A 400 40.49 -11.83 18.27
N GLU A 401 41.41 -12.54 17.63
CA GLU A 401 42.85 -12.30 17.64
C GLU A 401 43.21 -10.95 17.00
N GLU A 402 42.54 -10.58 15.91
CA GLU A 402 42.72 -9.29 15.24
C GLU A 402 42.22 -8.13 16.11
N LEU A 403 41.05 -8.30 16.75
CA LEU A 403 40.48 -7.34 17.70
C LEU A 403 41.39 -7.16 18.94
N ASN A 404 41.95 -8.26 19.46
CA ASN A 404 42.87 -8.23 20.59
C ASN A 404 44.27 -7.72 20.20
N TRP A 405 44.67 -7.83 18.94
CA TRP A 405 45.87 -7.19 18.41
C TRP A 405 45.68 -5.67 18.33
N ILE A 406 44.65 -5.19 17.61
CA ILE A 406 44.46 -3.75 17.41
C ILE A 406 44.27 -2.99 18.73
N ARG A 407 43.52 -3.55 19.70
CA ARG A 407 43.34 -2.95 21.04
C ARG A 407 44.63 -2.82 21.86
N ARG A 408 45.63 -3.67 21.63
CA ARG A 408 46.94 -3.59 22.30
C ARG A 408 47.90 -2.65 21.59
N VAL A 409 47.84 -2.63 20.26
CA VAL A 409 48.84 -1.97 19.40
C VAL A 409 48.46 -0.53 19.06
N TRP A 410 47.17 -0.19 19.05
CA TRP A 410 46.71 1.16 18.70
C TRP A 410 47.02 2.26 19.74
N PRO A 411 46.82 2.07 21.07
CA PRO A 411 47.00 3.15 22.05
C PRO A 411 48.36 3.89 22.05
N PRO A 412 49.52 3.24 21.81
CA PRO A 412 50.78 3.98 21.65
C PRO A 412 50.91 4.69 20.30
N LEU A 413 50.21 4.23 19.26
CA LEU A 413 50.25 4.81 17.91
C LEU A 413 49.32 6.01 17.76
N SER A 414 48.17 6.01 18.44
CA SER A 414 47.22 7.14 18.44
C SER A 414 47.80 8.43 19.01
N MET A 415 48.95 8.36 19.69
CA MET A 415 49.68 9.51 20.23
C MET A 415 50.58 10.22 19.21
N LEU A 416 50.70 9.71 17.97
CA LEU A 416 51.48 10.35 16.91
C LEU A 416 50.64 11.45 16.23
N ASP A 417 51.25 12.62 15.98
CA ASP A 417 50.54 13.80 15.44
C ASP A 417 49.98 13.64 14.01
N VAL A 418 50.49 12.68 13.22
CA VAL A 418 50.18 12.54 11.79
C VAL A 418 49.44 11.24 11.51
N SER A 419 48.15 11.31 11.16
CA SER A 419 47.29 10.12 10.95
C SER A 419 47.87 9.12 9.93
N GLN A 420 48.42 9.61 8.81
CA GLN A 420 49.12 8.76 7.84
C GLN A 420 50.27 7.95 8.47
N GLN A 421 51.04 8.54 9.37
CA GLN A 421 52.14 7.86 10.07
C GLN A 421 51.60 6.81 11.06
N GLN A 422 50.47 7.09 11.73
CA GLN A 422 49.78 6.10 12.58
C GLN A 422 49.44 4.84 11.77
N GLN A 423 48.82 5.00 10.60
CA GLN A 423 48.42 3.87 9.74
C GLN A 423 49.63 3.10 9.19
N LEU A 424 50.64 3.83 8.71
CA LEU A 424 51.84 3.24 8.13
C LEU A 424 52.72 2.53 9.18
N GLN A 425 52.78 3.04 10.41
CA GLN A 425 53.41 2.33 11.52
C GLN A 425 52.58 1.13 11.96
N LEU A 426 51.25 1.25 12.07
CA LEU A 426 50.35 0.15 12.45
C LEU A 426 50.50 -1.07 11.52
N LEU A 427 50.60 -0.85 10.21
CA LEU A 427 50.86 -1.91 9.22
C LEU A 427 52.24 -2.57 9.35
N ARG A 428 53.20 -1.91 10.01
CA ARG A 428 54.56 -2.42 10.26
C ARG A 428 54.72 -3.08 11.64
N GLN A 429 53.69 -3.09 12.47
CA GLN A 429 53.77 -3.64 13.83
C GLN A 429 53.94 -5.15 13.85
N GLN A 430 54.72 -5.64 14.80
CA GLN A 430 54.95 -7.07 14.97
C GLN A 430 53.62 -7.79 15.29
N GLY A 431 53.37 -8.90 14.60
CA GLY A 431 52.10 -9.63 14.73
C GLY A 431 50.92 -9.01 13.98
N CYS A 432 51.14 -8.06 13.06
CA CYS A 432 50.10 -7.61 12.13
C CYS A 432 49.45 -8.82 11.42
N PRO A 433 48.10 -8.94 11.43
CA PRO A 433 47.40 -10.07 10.80
C PRO A 433 47.74 -10.24 9.31
N LYS A 434 48.03 -11.48 8.90
CA LYS A 434 48.34 -11.80 7.49
C LYS A 434 47.15 -11.48 6.60
N GLY A 435 47.39 -10.81 5.47
CA GLY A 435 46.35 -10.41 4.53
C GLY A 435 45.55 -9.16 4.94
N MET A 436 46.14 -8.25 5.72
CA MET A 436 45.52 -6.98 6.11
C MET A 436 45.25 -6.07 4.90
N THR A 437 44.00 -6.04 4.43
CA THR A 437 43.55 -5.10 3.37
C THR A 437 43.05 -3.79 3.97
N ALA A 438 43.03 -2.71 3.18
CA ALA A 438 42.49 -1.42 3.58
C ALA A 438 41.07 -1.52 4.18
N ALA A 439 40.24 -2.41 3.62
CA ALA A 439 38.91 -2.70 4.14
C ALA A 439 38.90 -3.40 5.51
N ARG A 440 39.80 -4.37 5.75
CA ARG A 440 39.94 -5.03 7.07
C ARG A 440 40.49 -4.05 8.11
N LEU A 441 41.48 -3.25 7.74
CA LEU A 441 42.09 -2.26 8.63
C LEU A 441 41.08 -1.19 9.06
N LEU A 442 40.37 -0.60 8.10
CA LEU A 442 39.27 0.33 8.35
C LEU A 442 38.21 -0.27 9.28
N ARG A 443 37.85 -1.54 9.04
CA ARG A 443 36.88 -2.28 9.86
C ARG A 443 37.36 -2.49 11.31
N LEU A 444 38.63 -2.79 11.53
CA LEU A 444 39.24 -2.92 12.86
C LEU A 444 39.28 -1.58 13.61
N LEU A 445 39.61 -0.50 12.91
CA LEU A 445 39.73 0.82 13.50
C LEU A 445 38.36 1.40 13.90
N TRP A 446 37.30 1.12 13.13
CA TRP A 446 35.93 1.40 13.55
C TRP A 446 35.50 0.64 14.83
N GLU A 447 35.94 -0.61 15.03
CA GLU A 447 35.59 -1.41 16.22
C GLU A 447 36.29 -0.94 17.51
N ILE A 448 37.34 -0.13 17.39
CA ILE A 448 37.96 0.56 18.54
C ILE A 448 37.55 2.03 18.64
N GLY A 449 36.61 2.48 17.80
CA GLY A 449 36.00 3.82 17.86
C GLY A 449 36.71 4.90 17.05
N GLU A 450 37.75 4.56 16.29
CA GLU A 450 38.59 5.52 15.55
C GLU A 450 37.95 6.05 14.27
N ASP A 451 38.38 7.23 13.83
CA ASP A 451 37.93 7.87 12.58
C ASP A 451 39.10 8.30 11.71
N ILE A 452 39.05 7.94 10.43
CA ILE A 452 40.18 7.99 9.50
C ILE A 452 39.67 8.42 8.14
N SER A 453 40.35 9.36 7.51
CA SER A 453 39.99 9.80 6.16
C SER A 453 40.39 8.76 5.12
N PHE A 454 39.66 8.72 4.00
CA PHE A 454 40.02 7.88 2.86
C PHE A 454 41.40 8.23 2.30
N HIS A 455 41.80 9.51 2.35
CA HIS A 455 43.11 9.95 1.91
C HIS A 455 44.24 9.34 2.75
N ASP A 456 44.12 9.35 4.08
CA ASP A 456 45.13 8.78 4.99
C ASP A 456 45.27 7.27 4.80
N LEU A 457 44.14 6.57 4.63
CA LEU A 457 44.11 5.13 4.36
C LEU A 457 44.73 4.81 2.98
N SER A 458 44.33 5.54 1.94
CA SER A 458 44.84 5.37 0.57
C SER A 458 46.34 5.64 0.50
N ALA A 459 46.81 6.74 1.12
CA ALA A 459 48.22 7.09 1.16
C ALA A 459 49.06 6.12 2.00
N ALA A 460 48.49 5.49 3.04
CA ALA A 460 49.16 4.44 3.80
C ALA A 460 49.37 3.16 2.98
N TYR A 461 48.38 2.76 2.15
CA TYR A 461 48.50 1.59 1.27
C TYR A 461 49.25 1.88 -0.05
N GLY A 462 49.23 3.11 -0.55
CA GLY A 462 49.96 3.53 -1.75
C GLY A 462 51.46 3.76 -1.51
N ASN A 463 51.84 4.25 -0.32
CA ASN A 463 53.26 4.35 0.08
C ASN A 463 53.79 3.07 0.74
N ALA A 464 52.93 2.10 1.01
CA ALA A 464 53.36 0.79 1.46
C ALA A 464 53.69 -0.09 0.25
N ASP A 465 54.97 -0.06 -0.12
CA ASP A 465 55.60 -1.14 -0.88
C ASP A 465 55.60 -2.40 0.01
N VAL A 466 54.43 -3.03 0.17
CA VAL A 466 54.22 -4.22 1.02
C VAL A 466 54.84 -5.42 0.33
N ARG A 467 56.17 -5.52 0.42
CA ARG A 467 56.85 -6.80 0.35
C ARG A 467 56.38 -7.62 1.55
N THR A 468 55.40 -8.48 1.29
CA THR A 468 55.00 -9.55 2.20
C THR A 468 56.22 -10.41 2.55
N PRO A 469 56.52 -10.62 3.84
CA PRO A 469 57.29 -11.77 4.29
C PRO A 469 56.44 -13.05 4.28
#